data_AF-A0A2S9B756-F1
#
_entry.id   AF-A0A2S9B756-F1
#
_cell.length_a   1.000
_cell.length_b   1.000
_cell.length_c   1.000
_cell.angle_alpha   90.00
_cell.angle_beta   90.00
_cell.angle_gamma   90.00
#
_symmetry.space_group_name_H-M   'P 1'
#
loop_
_entity.id
_entity.type
_entity.pdbx_description
1 polymer ?
#
loop_
_entity_poly.entity_id
_entity_poly.type
_entity_poly.pdbx_seq_one_letter_code
_entity_poly.pdbx_strand_id
1 'polypeptide(L)'
;MSKMMVFTGNANPDLARRVVRQLHIPLGDISVGKFSDGEITAEINENVRGKDVFIIQPTCAPTNDNLMELVVMADAFRRSSATRITAVIPYFGYARQDRRPRSARVAISAKVVADMLTVVGIDRVLTVDLHADQIQGFFDIPVDNIYGSPVLVDDIEDQRFENLMIVSPDIGGVVRARAVAKSLGVDLGIIDKRREKANHSEVMHIIGDVEGRTCILVDDMVDTAGTLCHAAKALKEHGAAKVFAYCTHPVLSGRAIENIENSVLDELVVTNTIPLSAAAQACARIRQLDIAPVVAEAVRRISNEESISAMFR
;
A
#
# COMPACT_ATOMS: atom_id res chain seq x y z
N MET A 1 1.64 -7.15 -30.89
CA MET A 1 1.62 -6.69 -29.48
C MET A 1 2.10 -5.25 -29.46
N SER A 2 1.36 -4.36 -28.79
CA SER A 2 1.82 -3.00 -28.50
C SER A 2 3.10 -3.07 -27.66
N LYS A 3 4.05 -2.18 -27.92
CA LYS A 3 5.30 -2.14 -27.14
C LYS A 3 4.99 -1.50 -25.77
N MET A 4 5.26 -2.24 -24.68
CA MET A 4 5.16 -1.75 -23.30
C MET A 4 6.09 -0.55 -23.08
N MET A 5 5.60 0.46 -22.37
CA MET A 5 6.39 1.58 -21.85
C MET A 5 5.94 1.91 -20.43
N VAL A 6 6.90 2.22 -19.56
CA VAL A 6 6.65 2.52 -18.15
C VAL A 6 7.10 3.95 -17.86
N PHE A 7 6.24 4.74 -17.24
CA PHE A 7 6.49 6.12 -16.82
C PHE A 7 6.17 6.27 -15.33
N THR A 8 6.63 7.37 -14.73
CA THR A 8 6.40 7.70 -13.32
C THR A 8 6.14 9.19 -13.19
N GLY A 9 5.29 9.58 -12.25
CA GLY A 9 5.29 10.96 -11.75
C GLY A 9 6.30 11.10 -10.62
N ASN A 10 6.07 12.06 -9.72
CA ASN A 10 6.99 12.40 -8.64
C ASN A 10 6.74 11.63 -7.33
N ALA A 11 5.68 10.83 -7.24
CA ALA A 11 5.27 10.24 -5.97
C ALA A 11 6.21 9.13 -5.47
N ASN A 12 6.71 8.26 -6.35
CA ASN A 12 7.70 7.24 -5.99
C ASN A 12 8.60 6.81 -7.16
N PRO A 13 9.51 7.70 -7.64
CA PRO A 13 10.39 7.39 -8.76
C PRO A 13 11.37 6.24 -8.49
N ASP A 14 11.73 6.00 -7.21
CA ASP A 14 12.62 4.89 -6.85
C ASP A 14 12.00 3.53 -7.14
N LEU A 15 10.75 3.32 -6.71
CA LEU A 15 10.00 2.10 -7.03
C LEU A 15 9.86 1.91 -8.54
N ALA A 16 9.52 2.97 -9.28
CA ALA A 16 9.41 2.89 -10.75
C ALA A 16 10.72 2.44 -11.41
N ARG A 17 11.87 2.99 -10.98
CA ARG A 17 13.21 2.58 -11.47
C ARG A 17 13.52 1.11 -11.15
N ARG A 18 13.12 0.62 -9.98
CA ARG A 18 13.29 -0.79 -9.61
C ARG A 18 12.41 -1.71 -10.46
N VAL A 19 11.16 -1.32 -10.70
CA VAL A 19 10.23 -2.09 -11.55
C VAL A 19 10.77 -2.22 -12.98
N VAL A 20 11.20 -1.13 -13.62
CA VAL A 20 11.72 -1.21 -15.00
C VAL A 20 13.03 -2.01 -15.09
N ARG A 21 13.84 -2.02 -14.01
CA ARG A 21 15.02 -2.87 -13.92
C ARG A 21 14.66 -4.35 -13.94
N GLN A 22 13.62 -4.76 -13.20
CA GLN A 22 13.11 -6.14 -13.21
C GLN A 22 12.50 -6.51 -14.58
N LEU A 23 11.89 -5.55 -15.27
CA LEU A 23 11.33 -5.71 -16.61
C LEU A 23 12.37 -5.68 -17.73
N HIS A 24 13.63 -5.33 -17.43
CA HIS A 24 14.71 -5.16 -18.40
C HIS A 24 14.40 -4.14 -19.51
N ILE A 25 13.71 -3.05 -19.16
CA ILE A 25 13.38 -1.94 -20.06
C ILE A 25 13.83 -0.59 -19.46
N PRO A 26 14.06 0.45 -20.28
CA PRO A 26 14.27 1.80 -19.75
C PRO A 26 12.97 2.39 -19.18
N LEU A 27 13.11 3.31 -18.25
CA LEU A 27 12.02 4.21 -17.86
C LEU A 27 11.78 5.22 -18.98
N GLY A 28 10.52 5.49 -19.30
CA GLY A 28 10.15 6.46 -20.31
C GLY A 28 10.45 7.90 -19.91
N ASP A 29 10.68 8.75 -20.90
CA ASP A 29 11.03 10.16 -20.75
C ASP A 29 9.78 11.04 -20.68
N ILE A 30 9.54 11.61 -19.50
CA ILE A 30 8.45 12.53 -19.22
C ILE A 30 8.91 13.61 -18.25
N SER A 31 8.56 14.86 -18.54
CA SER A 31 8.77 16.00 -17.66
C SER A 31 7.50 16.25 -16.86
N VAL A 32 7.51 15.93 -15.56
CA VAL A 32 6.39 16.20 -14.64
C VAL A 32 6.82 17.21 -13.59
N GLY A 33 6.13 18.34 -13.52
CA GLY A 33 6.51 19.43 -12.62
C GLY A 33 5.34 20.34 -12.28
N LYS A 34 5.67 21.53 -11.80
CA LYS A 34 4.70 22.57 -11.45
C LYS A 34 5.09 23.92 -12.03
N PHE A 35 4.09 24.70 -12.44
CA PHE A 35 4.25 26.12 -12.69
C PHE A 35 4.48 26.88 -11.36
N SER A 36 4.85 28.15 -11.44
CA SER A 36 5.17 28.97 -10.27
C SER A 36 4.01 29.16 -9.29
N ASP A 37 2.78 29.01 -9.76
CA ASP A 37 1.53 29.07 -8.96
C ASP A 37 1.10 27.72 -8.39
N GLY A 38 1.83 26.64 -8.70
CA GLY A 38 1.58 25.29 -8.20
C GLY A 38 0.74 24.41 -9.11
N GLU A 39 0.27 24.92 -10.26
CA GLU A 39 -0.44 24.09 -11.24
C GLU A 39 0.49 23.03 -11.85
N ILE A 40 -0.05 21.82 -12.05
CA ILE A 40 0.72 20.67 -12.50
C ILE A 40 0.88 20.70 -14.03
N THR A 41 2.09 20.41 -14.50
CA THR A 41 2.41 20.24 -15.91
C THR A 41 3.03 18.87 -16.16
N ALA A 42 2.66 18.25 -17.29
CA ALA A 42 3.23 16.99 -17.75
C ALA A 42 3.46 17.03 -19.25
N GLU A 43 4.71 16.84 -19.67
CA GLU A 43 5.12 16.80 -21.08
C GLU A 43 5.80 15.46 -21.38
N ILE A 44 5.25 14.72 -22.36
CA ILE A 44 5.79 13.43 -22.80
C ILE A 44 6.87 13.71 -23.85
N ASN A 45 8.10 13.32 -23.57
CA ASN A 45 9.28 13.67 -24.39
C ASN A 45 9.58 12.63 -25.49
N GLU A 46 8.72 11.62 -25.65
CA GLU A 46 8.89 10.56 -26.63
C GLU A 46 7.57 10.05 -27.25
N ASN A 47 7.67 9.27 -28.34
CA ASN A 47 6.50 8.82 -29.09
C ASN A 47 5.79 7.63 -28.43
N VAL A 48 4.60 7.90 -27.90
CA VAL A 48 3.72 6.94 -27.22
C VAL A 48 2.55 6.44 -28.07
N ARG A 49 2.46 6.86 -29.34
CA ARG A 49 1.37 6.46 -30.23
C ARG A 49 1.35 4.94 -30.43
N GLY A 50 0.21 4.32 -30.16
CA GLY A 50 0.04 2.87 -30.35
C GLY A 50 0.70 2.01 -29.26
N LYS A 51 1.13 2.60 -28.14
CA LYS A 51 1.88 1.92 -27.08
C LYS A 51 0.97 1.51 -25.93
N ASP A 52 1.41 0.49 -25.19
CA ASP A 52 0.80 0.04 -23.93
C ASP A 52 1.54 0.72 -22.78
N VAL A 53 0.91 1.73 -22.19
CA VAL A 53 1.52 2.65 -21.24
C VAL A 53 1.15 2.25 -19.82
N PHE A 54 2.16 2.15 -18.95
CA PHE A 54 2.00 1.95 -17.52
C PHE A 54 2.51 3.18 -16.78
N ILE A 55 1.69 3.77 -15.91
CA ILE A 55 2.06 4.92 -15.09
C ILE A 55 2.20 4.45 -13.64
N ILE A 56 3.42 4.40 -13.12
CA ILE A 56 3.67 4.06 -11.71
C ILE A 56 3.60 5.34 -10.89
N GLN A 57 2.53 5.50 -10.12
CA GLN A 57 2.28 6.70 -9.31
C GLN A 57 1.38 6.35 -8.13
N PRO A 58 1.94 6.07 -6.93
CA PRO A 58 1.12 5.99 -5.73
C PRO A 58 0.49 7.35 -5.44
N THR A 59 -0.72 7.36 -4.89
CA THR A 59 -1.41 8.60 -4.50
C THR A 59 -1.20 8.89 -3.01
N CYS A 60 0.06 8.81 -2.57
CA CYS A 60 0.50 9.12 -1.21
C CYS A 60 0.72 10.62 -0.99
N ALA A 61 1.11 11.03 0.22
CA ALA A 61 1.36 12.44 0.52
C ALA A 61 2.45 13.05 -0.38
N PRO A 62 2.28 14.27 -0.93
CA PRO A 62 1.06 15.10 -0.91
C PRO A 62 -0.03 14.54 -1.84
N THR A 63 -1.13 14.06 -1.23
CA THR A 63 -2.13 13.20 -1.90
C THR A 63 -2.77 13.85 -3.13
N ASN A 64 -3.18 15.11 -3.00
CA ASN A 64 -3.89 15.82 -4.06
C ASN A 64 -2.99 16.10 -5.25
N ASP A 65 -1.76 16.52 -4.98
CA ASP A 65 -0.79 16.82 -6.03
C ASP A 65 -0.45 15.54 -6.79
N ASN A 66 -0.11 14.46 -6.07
CA ASN A 66 0.23 13.18 -6.69
C ASN A 66 -0.94 12.58 -7.48
N LEU A 67 -2.17 12.75 -7.01
CA LEU A 67 -3.38 12.38 -7.74
C LEU A 67 -3.56 13.23 -9.01
N MET A 68 -3.37 14.54 -8.91
CA MET A 68 -3.49 15.44 -10.05
C MET A 68 -2.38 15.22 -11.08
N GLU A 69 -1.15 14.87 -10.67
CA GLU A 69 -0.09 14.41 -11.59
C GLU A 69 -0.56 13.21 -12.38
N LEU A 70 -1.11 12.17 -11.72
CA LEU A 70 -1.60 10.98 -12.39
C LEU A 70 -2.71 11.30 -13.41
N VAL A 71 -3.67 12.15 -13.03
CA VAL A 71 -4.78 12.56 -13.90
C VAL A 71 -4.26 13.34 -15.11
N VAL A 72 -3.40 14.33 -14.91
CA VAL A 72 -2.83 15.15 -15.99
C VAL A 72 -1.95 14.31 -16.92
N MET A 73 -1.13 13.41 -16.37
CA MET A 73 -0.33 12.46 -17.15
C MET A 73 -1.24 11.56 -18.02
N ALA A 74 -2.30 10.99 -17.43
CA ALA A 74 -3.25 10.13 -18.17
C ALA A 74 -3.89 10.87 -19.36
N ASP A 75 -4.32 12.12 -19.16
CA ASP A 75 -4.86 12.94 -20.26
C ASP A 75 -3.82 13.19 -21.36
N ALA A 76 -2.56 13.47 -20.98
CA ALA A 76 -1.46 13.67 -21.94
C ALA A 76 -1.21 12.42 -22.78
N PHE A 77 -1.17 11.21 -22.17
CA PHE A 77 -1.00 9.95 -22.90
C PHE A 77 -2.19 9.66 -23.82
N ARG A 78 -3.41 9.91 -23.34
CA ARG A 78 -4.65 9.72 -24.12
C ARG A 78 -4.65 10.61 -25.37
N ARG A 79 -4.37 11.91 -25.21
CA ARG A 79 -4.28 12.86 -26.34
C ARG A 79 -3.12 12.55 -27.27
N SER A 80 -2.05 11.96 -26.75
CA SER A 80 -0.90 11.46 -27.52
C SER A 80 -1.15 10.10 -28.18
N SER A 81 -2.38 9.59 -28.14
CA SER A 81 -2.83 8.37 -28.83
C SER A 81 -2.14 7.09 -28.34
N ALA A 82 -1.86 6.99 -27.03
CA ALA A 82 -1.57 5.70 -26.40
C ALA A 82 -2.73 4.72 -26.67
N THR A 83 -2.43 3.44 -26.87
CA THR A 83 -3.46 2.41 -27.13
C THR A 83 -4.16 2.01 -25.85
N ARG A 84 -3.41 1.90 -24.77
CA ARG A 84 -3.90 1.51 -23.44
C ARG A 84 -3.09 2.22 -22.38
N ILE A 85 -3.75 2.68 -21.34
CA ILE A 85 -3.16 3.38 -20.20
C ILE A 85 -3.55 2.62 -18.93
N THR A 86 -2.57 1.95 -18.31
CA THR A 86 -2.71 1.28 -17.03
C THR A 86 -2.13 2.17 -15.93
N ALA A 87 -2.97 2.59 -14.97
CA ALA A 87 -2.49 3.25 -13.77
C ALA A 87 -2.00 2.21 -12.77
N VAL A 88 -0.70 2.18 -12.51
CA VAL A 88 -0.09 1.39 -11.45
C VAL A 88 0.00 2.28 -10.22
N ILE A 89 -0.87 2.04 -9.24
CA ILE A 89 -1.04 2.86 -8.02
C ILE A 89 -0.67 1.99 -6.81
N PRO A 90 0.63 1.83 -6.47
CA PRO A 90 1.07 0.96 -5.38
C PRO A 90 0.43 1.25 -4.02
N TYR A 91 0.05 2.50 -3.77
CA TYR A 91 -0.77 2.89 -2.63
C TYR A 91 -1.92 3.77 -3.12
N PHE A 92 -3.16 3.30 -2.89
CA PHE A 92 -4.37 4.03 -3.26
C PHE A 92 -4.80 4.98 -2.13
N GLY A 93 -4.43 6.25 -2.25
CA GLY A 93 -4.90 7.32 -1.38
C GLY A 93 -6.43 7.43 -1.37
N TYR A 94 -6.98 8.04 -0.32
CA TYR A 94 -8.42 8.12 -0.07
C TYR A 94 -9.17 6.79 0.17
N ALA A 95 -8.50 5.62 0.09
CA ALA A 95 -9.13 4.29 0.25
C ALA A 95 -9.92 4.11 1.57
N ARG A 96 -9.54 4.81 2.64
CA ARG A 96 -10.25 4.76 3.95
C ARG A 96 -11.62 5.45 3.94
N GLN A 97 -11.95 6.22 2.89
CA GLN A 97 -13.22 6.94 2.73
C GLN A 97 -14.09 6.23 1.68
N ASP A 98 -14.47 5.00 1.98
CA ASP A 98 -15.14 4.03 1.10
C ASP A 98 -16.67 3.91 1.32
N ARG A 99 -17.20 4.50 2.40
CA ARG A 99 -18.63 4.38 2.74
C ARG A 99 -19.15 5.55 3.55
N ARG A 100 -20.48 5.60 3.70
CA ARG A 100 -21.19 6.55 4.57
C ARG A 100 -21.67 5.86 5.84
N PRO A 101 -20.82 5.74 6.88
CA PRO A 101 -21.20 5.03 8.11
C PRO A 101 -22.41 5.69 8.76
N ARG A 102 -23.41 4.88 9.14
CA ARG A 102 -24.66 5.34 9.79
C ARG A 102 -25.34 6.51 9.05
N SER A 103 -25.32 6.48 7.72
CA SER A 103 -25.89 7.51 6.85
C SER A 103 -25.31 8.92 7.06
N ALA A 104 -24.10 9.02 7.61
CA ALA A 104 -23.40 10.30 7.78
C ALA A 104 -23.31 11.07 6.45
N ARG A 105 -23.34 12.41 6.53
CA ARG A 105 -23.17 13.32 5.39
C ARG A 105 -21.68 13.52 5.10
N VAL A 106 -21.05 12.48 4.58
CA VAL A 106 -19.62 12.45 4.23
C VAL A 106 -19.44 12.01 2.78
N ALA A 107 -18.32 12.38 2.18
CA ALA A 107 -17.95 11.93 0.84
C ALA A 107 -17.52 10.46 0.85
N ILE A 108 -17.72 9.78 -0.28
CA ILE A 108 -17.05 8.51 -0.58
C ILE A 108 -15.88 8.85 -1.50
N SER A 109 -14.82 9.43 -0.93
CA SER A 109 -13.72 10.01 -1.71
C SER A 109 -12.99 8.97 -2.55
N ALA A 110 -12.93 7.70 -2.12
CA ALA A 110 -12.38 6.62 -2.94
C ALA A 110 -13.16 6.45 -4.26
N LYS A 111 -14.50 6.60 -4.24
CA LYS A 111 -15.34 6.56 -5.45
C LYS A 111 -15.13 7.80 -6.32
N VAL A 112 -14.98 8.97 -5.72
CA VAL A 112 -14.66 10.21 -6.46
C VAL A 112 -13.34 10.06 -7.23
N VAL A 113 -12.31 9.51 -6.58
CA VAL A 113 -11.01 9.24 -7.23
C VAL A 113 -11.19 8.21 -8.36
N ALA A 114 -11.94 7.14 -8.13
CA ALA A 114 -12.22 6.14 -9.17
C ALA A 114 -12.91 6.76 -10.40
N ASP A 115 -13.87 7.66 -10.18
CA ASP A 115 -14.55 8.40 -11.25
C ASP A 115 -13.60 9.31 -12.02
N MET A 116 -12.73 10.06 -11.33
CA MET A 116 -11.74 10.92 -11.97
C MET A 116 -10.80 10.12 -12.88
N LEU A 117 -10.28 8.99 -12.39
CA LEU A 117 -9.36 8.14 -13.15
C LEU A 117 -10.05 7.49 -14.37
N THR A 118 -11.30 7.05 -14.21
CA THR A 118 -12.07 6.45 -15.30
C THR A 118 -12.38 7.50 -16.38
N VAL A 119 -12.83 8.70 -15.99
CA VAL A 119 -13.20 9.77 -16.93
C VAL A 119 -12.00 10.34 -17.70
N VAL A 120 -10.83 10.44 -17.05
CA VAL A 120 -9.62 10.92 -17.74
C VAL A 120 -9.05 9.90 -18.74
N GLY A 121 -9.54 8.65 -18.70
CA GLY A 121 -9.23 7.62 -19.68
C GLY A 121 -8.13 6.66 -19.25
N ILE A 122 -8.06 6.33 -17.96
CA ILE A 122 -7.38 5.11 -17.51
C ILE A 122 -8.20 3.90 -17.96
N ASP A 123 -7.55 2.91 -18.57
CA ASP A 123 -8.19 1.69 -19.07
C ASP A 123 -8.13 0.53 -18.06
N ARG A 124 -7.19 0.60 -17.11
CA ARG A 124 -6.99 -0.41 -16.07
C ARG A 124 -6.28 0.18 -14.86
N VAL A 125 -6.59 -0.31 -13.66
CA VAL A 125 -5.84 0.00 -12.44
C VAL A 125 -5.13 -1.24 -11.93
N LEU A 126 -3.85 -1.12 -11.58
CA LEU A 126 -3.10 -2.10 -10.80
C LEU A 126 -2.74 -1.44 -9.46
N THR A 127 -3.11 -2.05 -8.34
CA THR A 127 -2.85 -1.49 -7.00
C THR A 127 -2.44 -2.59 -6.02
N VAL A 128 -1.87 -2.23 -4.88
CA VAL A 128 -1.44 -3.19 -3.85
C VAL A 128 -2.31 -2.98 -2.61
N ASP A 129 -2.82 -4.08 -2.03
CA ASP A 129 -3.52 -4.11 -0.73
C ASP A 129 -4.51 -2.97 -0.50
N LEU A 130 -5.54 -2.86 -1.35
CA LEU A 130 -6.64 -1.93 -1.10
C LEU A 130 -7.19 -2.08 0.33
N HIS A 131 -7.43 -0.94 0.99
CA HIS A 131 -7.99 -0.91 2.34
C HIS A 131 -9.30 -1.70 2.45
N ALA A 132 -10.11 -1.65 1.40
CA ALA A 132 -11.32 -2.44 1.24
C ALA A 132 -11.37 -3.01 -0.20
N ASP A 133 -11.46 -4.33 -0.33
CA ASP A 133 -11.52 -5.01 -1.64
C ASP A 133 -12.70 -4.52 -2.50
N GLN A 134 -13.78 -4.02 -1.87
CA GLN A 134 -14.96 -3.49 -2.55
C GLN A 134 -14.66 -2.24 -3.40
N ILE A 135 -13.54 -1.56 -3.17
CA ILE A 135 -13.09 -0.44 -4.01
C ILE A 135 -12.90 -0.88 -5.47
N GLN A 136 -12.60 -2.15 -5.74
CA GLN A 136 -12.57 -2.68 -7.10
C GLN A 136 -13.91 -2.44 -7.83
N GLY A 137 -15.05 -2.57 -7.13
CA GLY A 137 -16.38 -2.31 -7.66
C GLY A 137 -16.75 -0.82 -7.80
N PHE A 138 -15.84 0.10 -7.45
CA PHE A 138 -16.02 1.53 -7.73
C PHE A 138 -15.60 1.92 -9.15
N PHE A 139 -14.84 1.05 -9.82
CA PHE A 139 -14.37 1.24 -11.19
C PHE A 139 -15.24 0.44 -12.16
N ASP A 140 -15.51 1.05 -13.32
CA ASP A 140 -16.13 0.37 -14.47
C ASP A 140 -15.08 -0.30 -15.39
N ILE A 141 -13.81 -0.14 -15.06
CA ILE A 141 -12.64 -0.70 -15.74
C ILE A 141 -12.03 -1.83 -14.89
N PRO A 142 -11.24 -2.74 -15.49
CA PRO A 142 -10.56 -3.78 -14.72
C PRO A 142 -9.64 -3.19 -13.64
N VAL A 143 -9.70 -3.78 -12.45
CA VAL A 143 -8.82 -3.47 -11.32
C VAL A 143 -8.13 -4.76 -10.88
N ASP A 144 -6.82 -4.77 -10.97
CA ASP A 144 -5.98 -5.82 -10.43
C ASP A 144 -5.49 -5.36 -9.04
N ASN A 145 -6.13 -5.84 -7.97
CA ASN A 145 -5.66 -5.65 -6.58
C ASN A 145 -4.69 -6.77 -6.23
N ILE A 146 -3.39 -6.49 -6.28
CA ILE A 146 -2.34 -7.45 -5.90
C ILE A 146 -2.05 -7.35 -4.40
N TYR A 147 -1.53 -8.43 -3.81
CA TYR A 147 -1.25 -8.48 -2.38
C TYR A 147 0.26 -8.36 -2.12
N GLY A 148 0.64 -7.53 -1.15
CA GLY A 148 2.01 -7.44 -0.64
C GLY A 148 2.36 -8.55 0.35
N SER A 149 1.36 -9.32 0.79
CA SER A 149 1.53 -10.41 1.76
C SER A 149 2.60 -11.45 1.39
N PRO A 150 2.82 -11.85 0.12
CA PRO A 150 3.91 -12.79 -0.19
C PRO A 150 5.28 -12.23 0.19
N VAL A 151 5.55 -10.94 -0.08
CA VAL A 151 6.82 -10.28 0.29
C VAL A 151 7.00 -10.24 1.80
N LEU A 152 5.91 -9.99 2.54
CA LEU A 152 5.93 -9.95 4.00
C LEU A 152 6.12 -11.35 4.59
N VAL A 153 5.45 -12.36 4.04
CA VAL A 153 5.54 -13.76 4.48
C VAL A 153 6.94 -14.31 4.25
N ASP A 154 7.50 -14.11 3.05
CA ASP A 154 8.86 -14.57 2.73
C ASP A 154 9.89 -13.99 3.72
N ASP A 155 9.79 -12.70 4.06
CA ASP A 155 10.66 -12.09 5.06
C ASP A 155 10.45 -12.69 6.46
N ILE A 156 9.21 -12.91 6.89
CA ILE A 156 8.91 -13.55 8.19
C ILE A 156 9.52 -14.97 8.28
N GLU A 157 9.43 -15.75 7.20
CA GLU A 157 10.03 -17.08 7.12
C GLU A 157 11.57 -17.01 7.20
N ASP A 158 12.18 -16.05 6.50
CA ASP A 158 13.63 -15.83 6.51
C ASP A 158 14.16 -15.41 7.89
N GLN A 159 13.37 -14.68 8.69
CA GLN A 159 13.74 -14.32 10.06
C GLN A 159 13.78 -15.52 11.02
N ARG A 160 13.10 -16.63 10.70
CA ARG A 160 13.05 -17.87 11.52
C ARG A 160 12.68 -17.63 12.98
N PHE A 161 11.64 -16.83 13.22
CA PHE A 161 11.15 -16.56 14.57
C PHE A 161 10.68 -17.83 15.28
N GLU A 162 11.10 -18.01 16.53
CA GLU A 162 10.61 -19.08 17.40
C GLU A 162 9.31 -18.67 18.11
N ASN A 163 8.44 -19.66 18.37
CA ASN A 163 7.15 -19.48 19.05
C ASN A 163 6.30 -18.36 18.44
N LEU A 164 6.20 -18.35 17.11
CA LEU A 164 5.54 -17.31 16.34
C LEU A 164 4.00 -17.36 16.49
N MET A 165 3.39 -16.19 16.64
CA MET A 165 1.95 -15.97 16.50
C MET A 165 1.69 -14.73 15.65
N ILE A 166 0.76 -14.83 14.71
CA ILE A 166 0.26 -13.66 13.97
C ILE A 166 -0.88 -13.03 14.76
N VAL A 167 -0.91 -11.70 14.85
CA VAL A 167 -1.89 -10.96 15.63
C VAL A 167 -2.56 -9.89 14.76
N SER A 168 -3.89 -9.86 14.78
CA SER A 168 -4.66 -8.76 14.20
C SER A 168 -4.74 -7.58 15.18
N PRO A 169 -4.30 -6.35 14.81
CA PRO A 169 -4.32 -5.20 15.70
C PRO A 169 -5.74 -4.66 15.99
N ASP A 170 -6.71 -5.01 15.16
CA ASP A 170 -8.13 -4.75 15.36
C ASP A 170 -9.01 -5.82 14.68
N ILE A 171 -10.33 -5.64 14.75
CA ILE A 171 -11.32 -6.55 14.16
C ILE A 171 -11.32 -6.48 12.62
N GLY A 172 -11.03 -5.32 12.03
CA GLY A 172 -11.04 -5.11 10.58
C GLY A 172 -9.95 -5.89 9.87
N GLY A 173 -8.77 -6.01 10.51
CA GLY A 173 -7.62 -6.73 9.97
C GLY A 173 -7.67 -8.27 10.10
N VAL A 174 -8.68 -8.84 10.76
CA VAL A 174 -8.67 -10.28 11.13
C VAL A 174 -8.59 -11.21 9.92
N VAL A 175 -9.25 -10.85 8.82
CA VAL A 175 -9.21 -11.66 7.58
C VAL A 175 -7.78 -11.72 7.02
N ARG A 176 -7.08 -10.58 7.01
CA ARG A 176 -5.70 -10.45 6.54
C ARG A 176 -4.73 -11.21 7.44
N ALA A 177 -4.81 -10.98 8.75
CA ALA A 177 -3.99 -11.67 9.74
C ALA A 177 -4.18 -13.19 9.68
N ARG A 178 -5.42 -13.66 9.49
CA ARG A 178 -5.73 -15.10 9.31
C ARG A 178 -5.09 -15.68 8.05
N ALA A 179 -5.09 -14.94 6.94
CA ALA A 179 -4.46 -15.40 5.70
C ALA A 179 -2.95 -15.60 5.88
N VAL A 180 -2.27 -14.64 6.52
CA VAL A 180 -0.84 -14.73 6.85
C VAL A 180 -0.56 -15.87 7.82
N ALA A 181 -1.35 -16.00 8.90
CA ALA A 181 -1.22 -17.10 9.87
C ALA A 181 -1.36 -18.47 9.20
N LYS A 182 -2.33 -18.62 8.29
CA LYS A 182 -2.54 -19.85 7.53
C LYS A 182 -1.37 -20.15 6.59
N SER A 183 -0.81 -19.14 5.93
CA SER A 183 0.36 -19.29 5.05
C SER A 183 1.58 -19.80 5.80
N LEU A 184 1.81 -19.27 7.01
CA LEU A 184 2.95 -19.63 7.87
C LEU A 184 2.69 -20.88 8.71
N GLY A 185 1.46 -21.40 8.75
CA GLY A 185 1.09 -22.54 9.59
C GLY A 185 1.14 -22.25 11.09
N VAL A 186 0.86 -21.02 11.52
CA VAL A 186 0.93 -20.58 12.92
C VAL A 186 -0.41 -20.10 13.49
N ASP A 187 -0.46 -19.92 14.81
CA ASP A 187 -1.65 -19.46 15.50
C ASP A 187 -1.99 -17.98 15.21
N LEU A 188 -3.28 -17.65 15.38
CA LEU A 188 -3.82 -16.31 15.23
C LEU A 188 -4.28 -15.75 16.58
N GLY A 189 -3.77 -14.57 16.94
CA GLY A 189 -4.29 -13.71 18.00
C GLY A 189 -5.11 -12.54 17.44
N ILE A 190 -6.03 -12.00 18.24
CA ILE A 190 -6.86 -10.85 17.87
C ILE A 190 -6.92 -9.88 19.04
N ILE A 191 -6.74 -8.58 18.74
CA ILE A 191 -6.98 -7.52 19.71
C ILE A 191 -8.39 -6.96 19.50
N ASP A 192 -9.27 -7.20 20.47
CA ASP A 192 -10.60 -6.60 20.55
C ASP A 192 -10.51 -5.29 21.33
N LYS A 193 -10.58 -4.19 20.59
CA LYS A 193 -10.57 -2.84 21.14
C LYS A 193 -11.98 -2.43 21.55
N ARG A 194 -12.29 -2.52 22.85
CA ARG A 194 -13.56 -2.02 23.39
C ARG A 194 -13.41 -0.59 23.90
N ARG A 195 -14.28 0.30 23.43
CA ARG A 195 -14.44 1.66 23.98
C ARG A 195 -15.63 1.67 24.92
N GLU A 196 -15.39 1.62 26.23
CA GLU A 196 -16.49 1.62 27.19
C GLU A 196 -17.14 3.01 27.35
N LYS A 197 -16.40 4.11 27.18
CA LYS A 197 -16.92 5.51 27.11
C LYS A 197 -15.97 6.40 26.31
N ALA A 198 -16.48 7.51 25.78
CA ALA A 198 -15.73 8.46 24.93
C ALA A 198 -14.47 9.09 25.60
N ASN A 199 -14.32 9.00 26.93
CA ASN A 199 -13.25 9.65 27.70
C ASN A 199 -12.52 8.71 28.68
N HIS A 200 -12.63 7.38 28.52
CA HIS A 200 -11.90 6.43 29.38
C HIS A 200 -10.87 5.62 28.59
N SER A 201 -9.81 5.20 29.29
CA SER A 201 -8.69 4.38 28.81
C SER A 201 -9.17 3.20 27.97
N GLU A 202 -8.56 3.03 26.79
CA GLU A 202 -8.86 1.94 25.87
C GLU A 202 -8.46 0.60 26.51
N VAL A 203 -9.44 -0.26 26.81
CA VAL A 203 -9.16 -1.62 27.30
C VAL A 203 -8.96 -2.50 26.07
N MET A 204 -7.76 -3.07 25.93
CA MET A 204 -7.39 -3.97 24.84
C MET A 204 -7.57 -5.40 25.34
N HIS A 205 -8.61 -6.10 24.87
CA HIS A 205 -8.78 -7.51 25.19
C HIS A 205 -8.05 -8.36 24.14
N ILE A 206 -7.15 -9.22 24.58
CA ILE A 206 -6.40 -10.12 23.69
C ILE A 206 -7.13 -11.47 23.65
N ILE A 207 -7.46 -11.92 22.45
CA ILE A 207 -8.01 -13.24 22.19
C ILE A 207 -6.89 -14.07 21.57
N GLY A 208 -6.41 -15.08 22.31
CA GLY A 208 -5.26 -15.91 21.97
C GLY A 208 -4.23 -15.92 23.10
N ASP A 209 -3.44 -16.99 23.18
CA ASP A 209 -2.38 -17.13 24.20
C ASP A 209 -1.05 -16.58 23.66
N VAL A 210 -0.65 -15.42 24.18
CA VAL A 210 0.52 -14.66 23.73
C VAL A 210 1.74 -14.81 24.64
N GLU A 211 1.60 -15.52 25.77
CA GLU A 211 2.65 -15.60 26.79
C GLU A 211 3.90 -16.33 26.25
N GLY A 212 5.07 -15.70 26.37
CA GLY A 212 6.35 -16.23 25.90
C GLY A 212 6.52 -16.29 24.37
N ARG A 213 5.55 -15.78 23.60
CA ARG A 213 5.55 -15.88 22.12
C ARG A 213 6.17 -14.67 21.43
N THR A 214 6.65 -14.89 20.20
CA THR A 214 6.96 -13.81 19.26
C THR A 214 5.67 -13.43 18.52
N CYS A 215 5.14 -12.25 18.80
CA CYS A 215 3.90 -11.76 18.18
C CYS A 215 4.21 -10.86 16.98
N ILE A 216 3.57 -11.12 15.84
CA ILE A 216 3.66 -10.25 14.66
C ILE A 216 2.29 -9.61 14.40
N LEU A 217 2.20 -8.31 14.61
CA LEU A 217 1.06 -7.50 14.21
C LEU A 217 1.03 -7.37 12.69
N VAL A 218 -0.08 -7.71 12.04
CA VAL A 218 -0.22 -7.58 10.57
C VAL A 218 -1.35 -6.60 10.24
N ASP A 219 -1.06 -5.58 9.43
CA ASP A 219 -2.04 -4.60 8.96
C ASP A 219 -1.82 -4.19 7.49
N ASP A 220 -2.78 -3.53 6.83
CA ASP A 220 -2.58 -3.02 5.46
C ASP A 220 -1.66 -1.80 5.46
N MET A 221 -1.81 -0.93 6.45
CA MET A 221 -1.08 0.32 6.50
C MET A 221 -0.76 0.75 7.92
N VAL A 222 0.30 1.55 8.05
CA VAL A 222 0.64 2.25 9.29
C VAL A 222 0.60 3.75 9.06
N ASP A 223 -0.35 4.43 9.69
CA ASP A 223 -0.53 5.89 9.58
C ASP A 223 0.21 6.63 10.71
N THR A 224 -0.43 6.84 11.86
CA THR A 224 0.20 7.53 12.99
C THR A 224 0.97 6.58 13.92
N ALA A 225 1.03 5.27 13.58
CA ALA A 225 1.56 4.18 14.38
C ALA A 225 0.95 3.98 15.79
N GLY A 226 0.00 4.83 16.23
CA GLY A 226 -0.57 4.77 17.57
C GLY A 226 -1.27 3.44 17.88
N THR A 227 -2.09 2.92 16.97
CA THR A 227 -2.77 1.62 17.16
C THR A 227 -1.76 0.49 17.36
N LEU A 228 -0.74 0.42 16.50
CA LEU A 228 0.29 -0.62 16.57
C LEU A 228 1.12 -0.50 17.87
N CYS A 229 1.47 0.71 18.28
CA CYS A 229 2.25 0.91 19.51
C CYS A 229 1.46 0.52 20.76
N HIS A 230 0.16 0.86 20.84
CA HIS A 230 -0.70 0.42 21.95
C HIS A 230 -0.93 -1.09 21.93
N ALA A 231 -1.12 -1.68 20.74
CA ALA A 231 -1.23 -3.13 20.57
C ALA A 231 0.04 -3.84 21.05
N ALA A 232 1.22 -3.34 20.68
CA ALA A 232 2.50 -3.89 21.11
C ALA A 232 2.67 -3.80 22.63
N LYS A 233 2.27 -2.68 23.23
CA LYS A 233 2.25 -2.53 24.69
C LYS A 233 1.35 -3.56 25.37
N ALA A 234 0.11 -3.71 24.89
CA ALA A 234 -0.82 -4.69 25.44
C ALA A 234 -0.27 -6.12 25.33
N LEU A 235 0.33 -6.50 24.19
CA LEU A 235 0.94 -7.81 23.99
C LEU A 235 2.10 -8.06 24.98
N LYS A 236 3.01 -7.09 25.14
CA LYS A 236 4.12 -7.20 26.10
C LYS A 236 3.62 -7.29 27.55
N GLU A 237 2.58 -6.54 27.92
CA GLU A 237 1.95 -6.61 29.25
C GLU A 237 1.30 -7.96 29.55
N HIS A 238 0.88 -8.71 28.51
CA HIS A 238 0.36 -10.07 28.60
C HIS A 238 1.44 -11.15 28.37
N GLY A 239 2.73 -10.78 28.45
CA GLY A 239 3.82 -11.74 28.46
C GLY A 239 4.42 -12.08 27.10
N ALA A 240 4.06 -11.39 26.01
CA ALA A 240 4.72 -11.59 24.72
C ALA A 240 6.24 -11.32 24.83
N ALA A 241 7.06 -12.22 24.30
CA ALA A 241 8.51 -12.09 24.37
C ALA A 241 9.02 -11.00 23.42
N LYS A 242 8.55 -11.02 22.17
CA LYS A 242 8.87 -10.03 21.13
C LYS A 242 7.61 -9.60 20.40
N VAL A 243 7.57 -8.36 19.96
CA VAL A 243 6.47 -7.83 19.14
C VAL A 243 7.02 -7.09 17.93
N PHE A 244 6.70 -7.60 16.75
CA PHE A 244 7.00 -6.98 15.46
C PHE A 244 5.70 -6.46 14.83
N ALA A 245 5.80 -5.53 13.89
CA ALA A 245 4.67 -5.13 13.05
C ALA A 245 5.04 -5.19 11.58
N TYR A 246 4.16 -5.76 10.75
CA TYR A 246 4.32 -5.88 9.30
C TYR A 246 3.13 -5.20 8.64
N CYS A 247 3.39 -4.18 7.83
CA CYS A 247 2.37 -3.45 7.10
C CYS A 247 2.74 -3.25 5.64
N THR A 248 1.78 -3.31 4.72
CA THR A 248 2.08 -3.05 3.32
C THR A 248 2.48 -1.58 3.13
N HIS A 249 1.66 -0.63 3.59
CA HIS A 249 1.83 0.80 3.27
C HIS A 249 2.39 1.62 4.45
N PRO A 250 3.60 2.20 4.32
CA PRO A 250 4.16 3.09 5.34
C PRO A 250 3.68 4.53 5.15
N VAL A 251 2.44 4.83 5.55
CA VAL A 251 1.91 6.21 5.50
C VAL A 251 2.66 7.12 6.48
N LEU A 252 2.95 6.61 7.70
CA LEU A 252 3.86 7.21 8.69
C LEU A 252 3.68 8.73 8.89
N SER A 253 2.43 9.18 9.06
CA SER A 253 2.10 10.60 9.17
C SER A 253 2.14 11.12 10.62
N GLY A 254 2.25 12.43 10.76
CA GLY A 254 2.24 13.11 12.06
C GLY A 254 3.35 12.60 12.97
N ARG A 255 2.98 12.07 14.15
CA ARG A 255 3.91 11.62 15.19
C ARG A 255 4.33 10.15 15.05
N ALA A 256 4.16 9.55 13.87
CA ALA A 256 4.43 8.11 13.68
C ALA A 256 5.83 7.69 14.11
N ILE A 257 6.86 8.44 13.72
CA ILE A 257 8.26 8.11 14.03
C ILE A 257 8.52 8.22 15.53
N GLU A 258 8.10 9.32 16.16
CA GLU A 258 8.19 9.48 17.62
C GLU A 258 7.45 8.37 18.37
N ASN A 259 6.27 7.97 17.89
CA ASN A 259 5.50 6.89 18.50
C ASN A 259 6.26 5.56 18.42
N ILE A 260 6.85 5.24 17.27
CA ILE A 260 7.61 4.00 17.07
C ILE A 260 8.86 3.97 17.95
N GLU A 261 9.64 5.07 17.99
CA GLU A 261 10.87 5.17 18.77
C GLU A 261 10.62 5.05 20.29
N ASN A 262 9.52 5.65 20.76
CA ASN A 262 9.14 5.61 22.18
C ASN A 262 8.28 4.37 22.54
N SER A 263 8.00 3.48 21.59
CA SER A 263 7.20 2.29 21.84
C SER A 263 8.04 1.12 22.37
N VAL A 264 7.34 0.02 22.68
CA VAL A 264 7.92 -1.29 23.02
C VAL A 264 7.93 -2.24 21.81
N LEU A 265 7.68 -1.73 20.60
CA LEU A 265 7.77 -2.48 19.36
C LEU A 265 9.25 -2.78 19.07
N ASP A 266 9.56 -4.04 18.78
CA ASP A 266 10.92 -4.47 18.47
C ASP A 266 11.35 -3.96 17.08
N GLU A 267 10.49 -4.10 16.06
CA GLU A 267 10.72 -3.58 14.70
C GLU A 267 9.38 -3.41 13.95
N LEU A 268 9.32 -2.40 13.08
CA LEU A 268 8.30 -2.19 12.08
C LEU A 268 8.87 -2.50 10.70
N VAL A 269 8.26 -3.45 10.00
CA VAL A 269 8.60 -3.86 8.64
C VAL A 269 7.51 -3.40 7.69
N VAL A 270 7.90 -2.72 6.62
CA VAL A 270 6.98 -2.13 5.64
C VAL A 270 7.45 -2.37 4.22
N THR A 271 6.59 -2.20 3.22
CA THR A 271 7.04 -2.24 1.81
C THR A 271 7.39 -0.85 1.28
N ASN A 272 7.97 -0.77 0.08
CA ASN A 272 8.25 0.47 -0.63
C ASN A 272 7.11 0.97 -1.52
N THR A 273 5.85 0.63 -1.25
CA THR A 273 4.69 1.23 -1.95
C THR A 273 4.59 2.75 -1.74
N ILE A 274 5.10 3.25 -0.61
CA ILE A 274 5.24 4.68 -0.29
C ILE A 274 6.73 4.93 0.04
N PRO A 275 7.36 6.00 -0.50
CA PRO A 275 8.73 6.34 -0.13
C PRO A 275 8.79 6.79 1.34
N LEU A 276 9.80 6.32 2.07
CA LEU A 276 10.03 6.77 3.44
C LEU A 276 10.52 8.22 3.47
N SER A 277 10.07 8.99 4.47
CA SER A 277 10.66 10.28 4.79
C SER A 277 12.09 10.11 5.33
N ALA A 278 12.90 11.16 5.31
CA ALA A 278 14.26 11.11 5.86
C ALA A 278 14.29 10.69 7.34
N ALA A 279 13.31 11.15 8.13
CA ALA A 279 13.15 10.75 9.53
C ALA A 279 12.82 9.26 9.67
N ALA A 280 11.95 8.73 8.80
CA ALA A 280 11.62 7.30 8.80
C ALA A 280 12.82 6.43 8.38
N GLN A 281 13.61 6.87 7.38
CA GLN A 281 14.83 6.17 6.96
C GLN A 281 15.91 6.15 8.06
N ALA A 282 15.97 7.19 8.89
CA ALA A 282 16.91 7.27 10.00
C ALA A 282 16.47 6.46 11.24
N CYS A 283 15.21 6.01 11.30
CA CYS A 283 14.70 5.26 12.42
C CYS A 283 15.18 3.80 12.35
N ALA A 284 16.03 3.40 13.29
CA ALA A 284 16.62 2.05 13.33
C ALA A 284 15.61 0.91 13.55
N ARG A 285 14.37 1.24 13.95
CA ARG A 285 13.28 0.28 14.12
C ARG A 285 12.41 0.11 12.88
N ILE A 286 12.68 0.83 11.79
CA ILE A 286 11.90 0.74 10.55
C ILE A 286 12.76 0.08 9.48
N ARG A 287 12.28 -1.03 8.93
CA ARG A 287 12.88 -1.70 7.79
C ARG A 287 11.91 -1.73 6.62
N GLN A 288 12.43 -1.43 5.43
CA GLN A 288 11.64 -1.38 4.21
C GLN A 288 12.02 -2.51 3.24
N LEU A 289 11.03 -3.28 2.82
CA LEU A 289 11.11 -4.35 1.83
C LEU A 289 10.80 -3.82 0.42
N ASP A 290 11.41 -4.45 -0.57
CA ASP A 290 11.22 -4.08 -1.98
C ASP A 290 10.10 -4.92 -2.62
N ILE A 291 9.00 -4.28 -3.01
CA ILE A 291 7.86 -4.91 -3.70
C ILE A 291 7.99 -4.86 -5.23
N ALA A 292 9.06 -4.23 -5.76
CA ALA A 292 9.25 -4.08 -7.20
C ALA A 292 9.18 -5.41 -7.99
N PRO A 293 9.68 -6.56 -7.52
CA PRO A 293 9.55 -7.83 -8.25
C PRO A 293 8.09 -8.24 -8.46
N VAL A 294 7.23 -8.08 -7.45
CA VAL A 294 5.81 -8.41 -7.55
C VAL A 294 5.09 -7.45 -8.49
N VAL A 295 5.34 -6.14 -8.36
CA VAL A 295 4.74 -5.13 -9.24
C VAL A 295 5.19 -5.33 -10.70
N ALA A 296 6.48 -5.61 -10.93
CA ALA A 296 7.02 -5.88 -12.25
C ALA A 296 6.38 -7.12 -12.90
N GLU A 297 6.24 -8.21 -12.16
CA GLU A 297 5.59 -9.42 -12.69
C GLU A 297 4.12 -9.17 -13.04
N ALA A 298 3.39 -8.39 -12.23
CA ALA A 298 2.02 -8.00 -12.55
C ALA A 298 1.96 -7.16 -13.84
N VAL A 299 2.82 -6.14 -13.97
CA VAL A 299 2.92 -5.31 -15.19
C VAL A 299 3.25 -6.16 -16.43
N ARG A 300 4.19 -7.10 -16.30
CA ARG A 300 4.57 -8.03 -17.37
C ARG A 300 3.38 -8.88 -17.82
N ARG A 301 2.65 -9.48 -16.87
CA ARG A 301 1.48 -10.31 -17.15
C ARG A 301 0.35 -9.52 -17.79
N ILE A 302 0.06 -8.31 -17.31
CA ILE A 302 -0.96 -7.43 -17.91
C ILE A 302 -0.63 -7.16 -19.38
N SER A 303 0.62 -6.79 -19.69
CA SER A 303 1.00 -6.47 -21.07
C SER A 303 1.03 -7.70 -21.99
N ASN A 304 1.37 -8.87 -21.44
CA ASN A 304 1.38 -10.14 -22.16
C ASN A 304 0.00 -10.84 -22.23
N GLU A 305 -1.04 -10.26 -21.62
CA GLU A 305 -2.37 -10.87 -21.48
C GLU A 305 -2.34 -12.24 -20.74
N GLU A 306 -1.44 -12.37 -19.77
CA GLU A 306 -1.32 -13.55 -18.90
C GLU A 306 -2.16 -13.41 -17.62
N SER A 307 -2.54 -14.54 -17.01
CA SER A 307 -3.32 -14.53 -15.78
C SER A 307 -2.53 -13.93 -14.60
N ILE A 308 -3.10 -12.90 -13.97
CA ILE A 308 -2.60 -12.30 -12.72
C ILE A 308 -2.88 -13.21 -11.52
N SER A 309 -4.01 -13.92 -11.51
CA SER A 309 -4.38 -14.82 -10.42
C SER A 309 -3.33 -15.90 -10.15
N ALA A 310 -2.55 -16.29 -11.16
CA ALA A 310 -1.45 -17.24 -11.01
C ALA A 310 -0.26 -16.72 -10.16
N MET A 311 -0.24 -15.42 -9.82
CA MET A 311 0.73 -14.85 -8.88
C MET A 311 0.38 -15.15 -7.42
N PHE A 312 -0.88 -15.46 -7.12
CA PHE A 312 -1.36 -15.70 -5.76
C PHE A 312 -1.57 -17.21 -5.56
N ARG A 313 -0.96 -17.74 -4.49
CA ARG A 313 -1.07 -19.15 -4.08
C ARG A 313 -2.23 -19.37 -3.14
#